data_AF-F5A6C7-F1
#
_entry.id   AF-F5A6C7-F1
#
_cell.length_a   1.000
_cell.length_b   1.000
_cell.length_c   1.000
_cell.angle_alpha   90.00
_cell.angle_beta   90.00
_cell.angle_gamma   90.00
#
_symmetry.space_group_name_H-M   'P 1'
#
loop_
_entity.id
_entity.type
_entity.pdbx_description
1 polymer ?
#
loop_
_entity_poly.entity_id
_entity_poly.type
_entity_poly.pdbx_seq_one_letter_code
_entity_poly.pdbx_strand_id
1 'polypeptide(L)'
;MADDWPSYGTDENKEYRFRSISGKTLHFQVKAAHDAHVSFTSAGEETDPMLEIFIGGWEGAASAVRFKKGDTSDDLVKVDTPDILSEEEFREFWIAFDNDEVRVGKGGEWEPFMQCTIPEPFPITHYGYSTGWGAIGWWQFHEEKKFTTEDCLTYNFIPVYGNTFEFSVACNNDAHLALTSGPEETTPMYEVFLGGWENQHSAIRLNKVKI
;
A
#
# COMPACT_ATOMS: atom_id res chain seq x y z
N MET A 1 -6.21 22.79 6.02
CA MET A 1 -4.75 22.93 5.82
C MET A 1 -4.42 22.06 4.63
N ALA A 2 -3.55 22.49 3.71
CA ALA A 2 -3.16 21.64 2.59
C ALA A 2 -2.51 20.37 3.16
N ASP A 3 -2.95 19.19 2.72
CA ASP A 3 -2.35 17.93 3.12
C ASP A 3 -0.87 17.97 2.68
N ASP A 4 0.03 18.07 3.66
CA ASP A 4 1.48 18.01 3.47
C ASP A 4 1.87 16.55 3.20
N TRP A 5 1.43 16.04 2.06
CA TRP A 5 1.69 14.69 1.58
C TRP A 5 2.76 14.75 0.50
N PRO A 6 3.99 14.27 0.77
CA PRO A 6 5.06 14.29 -0.21
C PRO A 6 4.67 13.64 -1.53
N SER A 7 5.23 14.16 -2.62
CA SER A 7 5.05 13.62 -3.97
C SER A 7 6.40 13.44 -4.64
N TYR A 8 6.57 12.30 -5.31
CA TYR A 8 7.84 11.88 -5.92
C TYR A 8 7.67 11.66 -7.42
N GLY A 9 8.50 12.34 -8.21
CA GLY A 9 8.51 12.23 -9.66
C GLY A 9 9.39 11.08 -10.16
N THR A 10 8.92 10.39 -11.19
CA THR A 10 9.71 9.51 -12.06
C THR A 10 9.82 10.14 -13.45
N ASP A 11 10.89 9.82 -14.18
CA ASP A 11 11.14 10.33 -15.53
C ASP A 11 10.89 9.23 -16.58
N GLU A 12 11.17 9.54 -17.84
CA GLU A 12 10.93 8.64 -18.98
C GLU A 12 11.88 7.43 -19.06
N ASN A 13 12.88 7.34 -18.18
CA ASN A 13 13.77 6.19 -18.08
C ASN A 13 13.21 5.18 -17.07
N LYS A 14 13.27 3.89 -17.43
CA LYS A 14 12.91 2.81 -16.48
C LYS A 14 14.01 2.65 -15.43
N GLU A 15 13.96 3.49 -14.39
CA GLU A 15 14.89 3.47 -13.26
C GLU A 15 14.13 3.42 -11.92
N TYR A 16 14.33 2.32 -11.17
CA TYR A 16 13.71 2.14 -9.86
C TYR A 16 14.32 3.04 -8.80
N ARG A 17 13.46 3.70 -8.04
CA ARG A 17 13.81 4.41 -6.81
C ARG A 17 13.39 3.53 -5.63
N PHE A 18 14.35 3.09 -4.83
CA PHE A 18 14.11 2.11 -3.76
C PHE A 18 13.84 2.77 -2.39
N ARG A 19 12.96 2.14 -1.62
CA ARG A 19 12.57 2.50 -0.25
C ARG A 19 12.40 1.24 0.58
N SER A 20 12.65 1.31 1.88
CA SER A 20 12.40 0.20 2.81
C SER A 20 10.90 0.02 3.07
N ILE A 21 10.46 -1.21 3.30
CA ILE A 21 9.12 -1.54 3.78
C ILE A 21 9.21 -2.49 4.97
N SER A 22 8.48 -2.17 6.04
CA SER A 22 8.40 -3.00 7.25
C SER A 22 7.15 -3.89 7.29
N GLY A 23 6.03 -3.40 6.71
CA GLY A 23 4.76 -4.12 6.64
C GLY A 23 4.68 -5.13 5.49
N LYS A 24 3.49 -5.74 5.34
CA LYS A 24 3.16 -6.67 4.23
C LYS A 24 2.18 -6.09 3.22
N THR A 25 1.90 -4.79 3.32
CA THR A 25 1.02 -4.06 2.42
C THR A 25 1.69 -2.74 2.04
N LEU A 26 1.86 -2.51 0.73
CA LEU A 26 2.20 -1.21 0.19
C LEU A 26 0.91 -0.51 -0.26
N HIS A 27 0.66 0.70 0.23
CA HIS A 27 -0.50 1.51 -0.11
C HIS A 27 -0.03 2.87 -0.65
N PHE A 28 -0.41 3.20 -1.87
CA PHE A 28 0.10 4.36 -2.59
C PHE A 28 -0.92 4.89 -3.59
N GLN A 29 -0.68 6.09 -4.08
CA GLN A 29 -1.37 6.61 -5.25
C GLN A 29 -0.38 7.13 -6.28
N VAL A 30 -0.76 6.99 -7.55
CA VAL A 30 0.07 7.38 -8.69
C VAL A 30 -0.77 8.15 -9.71
N LYS A 31 -0.15 9.19 -10.28
CA LYS A 31 -0.67 9.95 -11.43
C LYS A 31 0.32 9.81 -12.58
N ALA A 32 -0.05 9.06 -13.61
CA ALA A 32 0.74 8.76 -14.79
C ALA A 32 -0.21 8.37 -15.93
N ALA A 33 0.16 8.64 -17.19
CA ALA A 33 -0.66 8.24 -18.34
C ALA A 33 -0.75 6.70 -18.47
N HIS A 34 0.37 6.01 -18.22
CA HIS A 34 0.50 4.56 -18.32
C HIS A 34 1.78 4.08 -17.60
N ASP A 35 1.97 2.76 -17.56
CA ASP A 35 3.19 2.04 -17.17
C ASP A 35 3.72 2.43 -15.77
N ALA A 36 2.88 2.36 -14.73
CA ALA A 36 3.33 2.45 -13.35
C ALA A 36 3.93 1.10 -12.90
N HIS A 37 5.16 1.11 -12.39
CA HIS A 37 5.90 -0.10 -12.01
C HIS A 37 6.27 -0.07 -10.53
N VAL A 38 6.03 -1.18 -9.84
CA VAL A 38 6.50 -1.42 -8.48
C VAL A 38 7.31 -2.70 -8.47
N SER A 39 8.49 -2.69 -7.87
CA SER A 39 9.27 -3.90 -7.60
C SER A 39 9.33 -4.18 -6.10
N PHE A 40 9.42 -5.44 -5.71
CA PHE A 40 9.76 -5.87 -4.35
C PHE A 40 11.06 -6.66 -4.36
N THR A 41 11.96 -6.29 -3.44
CA THR A 41 13.34 -6.76 -3.39
C THR A 41 13.80 -7.03 -1.96
N SER A 42 14.92 -7.76 -1.82
CA SER A 42 15.55 -8.03 -0.52
C SER A 42 16.57 -6.97 -0.07
N ALA A 43 16.80 -5.94 -0.89
CA ALA A 43 17.75 -4.85 -0.63
C ALA A 43 17.28 -3.56 -1.33
N GLY A 44 17.91 -2.43 -1.01
CA GLY A 44 17.66 -1.13 -1.64
C GLY A 44 18.16 -0.99 -3.09
N GLU A 45 18.12 -2.08 -3.84
CA GLU A 45 18.56 -2.24 -5.24
C GLU A 45 17.82 -3.43 -5.87
N GLU A 46 17.95 -3.63 -7.18
CA GLU A 46 17.42 -4.83 -7.83
C GLU A 46 18.09 -6.09 -7.27
N THR A 47 17.28 -7.10 -6.92
CA THR A 47 17.77 -8.38 -6.39
C THR A 47 17.40 -9.55 -7.30
N ASP A 48 18.02 -10.71 -7.05
CA ASP A 48 17.67 -11.99 -7.65
C ASP A 48 17.31 -12.98 -6.52
N PRO A 49 16.03 -13.34 -6.33
CA PRO A 49 14.86 -12.98 -7.15
C PRO A 49 14.34 -11.55 -6.92
N MET A 50 13.46 -11.09 -7.82
CA MET A 50 12.67 -9.86 -7.71
C MET A 50 11.23 -10.12 -8.17
N LEU A 51 10.26 -9.51 -7.48
CA LEU A 51 8.85 -9.51 -7.87
C LEU A 51 8.51 -8.14 -8.48
N GLU A 52 8.01 -8.09 -9.70
CA GLU A 52 7.57 -6.87 -10.37
C GLU A 52 6.05 -6.83 -10.53
N ILE A 53 5.46 -5.66 -10.31
CA ILE A 53 4.06 -5.36 -10.50
C ILE A 53 3.98 -4.24 -11.53
N PHE A 54 3.25 -4.48 -12.60
CA PHE A 54 2.93 -3.52 -13.64
C PHE A 54 1.46 -3.14 -13.50
N ILE A 55 1.17 -1.84 -13.36
CA ILE A 55 -0.18 -1.30 -13.35
C ILE A 55 -0.33 -0.43 -14.59
N GLY A 56 -1.27 -0.77 -15.48
CA GLY A 56 -1.46 -0.07 -16.75
C GLY A 56 -0.23 -0.11 -17.65
N GLY A 57 0.53 -1.21 -17.64
CA GLY A 57 1.65 -1.42 -18.55
C GLY A 57 1.22 -1.64 -20.00
N TRP A 58 2.21 -1.67 -20.90
CA TRP A 58 1.99 -1.81 -22.35
C TRP A 58 1.09 -0.70 -22.89
N GLU A 59 1.48 0.56 -22.66
CA GLU A 59 0.72 1.74 -23.08
C GLU A 59 -0.70 1.79 -22.46
N GLY A 60 -0.84 1.34 -21.21
CA GLY A 60 -2.12 1.41 -20.48
C GLY A 60 -3.04 0.20 -20.68
N ALA A 61 -2.67 -0.78 -21.49
CA ALA A 61 -3.56 -1.86 -21.89
C ALA A 61 -3.82 -2.90 -20.77
N ALA A 62 -2.79 -3.24 -19.99
CA ALA A 62 -2.87 -4.37 -19.06
C ALA A 62 -2.03 -4.17 -17.81
N SER A 63 -2.38 -4.90 -16.75
CA SER A 63 -1.59 -5.01 -15.54
C SER A 63 -1.08 -6.44 -15.40
N ALA A 64 0.09 -6.59 -14.78
CA ALA A 64 0.68 -7.92 -14.57
C ALA A 64 1.50 -7.99 -13.29
N VAL A 65 1.67 -9.21 -12.79
CA VAL A 65 2.69 -9.53 -11.79
C VAL A 65 3.69 -10.48 -12.44
N ARG A 66 4.97 -10.22 -12.24
CA ARG A 66 6.08 -10.96 -12.84
C ARG A 66 7.09 -11.36 -11.80
N PHE A 67 7.61 -12.57 -11.92
CA PHE A 67 8.70 -13.07 -11.10
C PHE A 67 9.97 -13.18 -11.94
N LYS A 68 11.01 -12.46 -11.55
CA LYS A 68 12.32 -12.49 -12.19
C LYS A 68 13.28 -13.28 -11.31
N LYS A 69 13.91 -14.31 -11.90
CA LYS A 69 14.96 -15.10 -11.24
C LYS A 69 16.02 -15.55 -12.25
N GLY A 70 17.29 -15.23 -11.99
CA GLY A 70 18.37 -15.39 -12.97
C GLY A 70 18.01 -14.76 -14.32
N ASP A 71 18.12 -15.54 -15.39
CA ASP A 71 17.75 -15.11 -16.76
C ASP A 71 16.25 -15.36 -17.08
N THR A 72 15.47 -15.89 -16.12
CA THR A 72 14.05 -16.21 -16.31
C THR A 72 13.17 -15.06 -15.81
N SER A 73 12.10 -14.78 -16.56
CA SER A 73 11.18 -13.69 -16.31
C SER A 73 9.80 -14.09 -16.82
N ASP A 74 8.93 -14.47 -15.89
CA ASP A 74 7.60 -15.01 -16.20
C ASP A 74 6.51 -14.13 -15.60
N ASP A 75 5.51 -13.77 -16.41
CA ASP A 75 4.27 -13.15 -15.93
C ASP A 75 3.46 -14.24 -15.18
N LEU A 76 3.32 -14.08 -13.87
CA LEU A 76 2.54 -14.97 -13.01
C LEU A 76 1.03 -14.77 -13.19
N VAL A 77 0.62 -13.53 -13.43
CA VAL A 77 -0.75 -13.15 -13.78
C VAL A 77 -0.71 -11.91 -14.66
N LYS A 78 -1.63 -11.82 -15.62
CA LYS A 78 -1.84 -10.66 -16.48
C LYS A 78 -3.32 -10.47 -16.73
N VAL A 79 -3.80 -9.23 -16.57
CA VAL A 79 -5.21 -8.85 -16.68
C VAL A 79 -5.33 -7.61 -17.53
N ASP A 80 -6.31 -7.57 -18.44
CA ASP A 80 -6.63 -6.37 -19.21
C ASP A 80 -7.21 -5.31 -18.27
N THR A 81 -6.58 -4.14 -18.24
CA THR A 81 -6.94 -3.04 -17.33
C THR A 81 -6.87 -1.71 -18.06
N PRO A 82 -7.65 -1.52 -19.14
CA PRO A 82 -7.69 -0.25 -19.85
C PRO A 82 -8.12 0.86 -18.90
N ASP A 83 -7.56 2.05 -19.11
CA ASP A 83 -7.88 3.26 -18.33
C ASP A 83 -7.71 3.06 -16.83
N ILE A 84 -6.79 2.21 -16.36
CA ILE A 84 -6.55 2.02 -14.92
C ILE A 84 -5.75 3.18 -14.30
N LEU A 85 -4.87 3.80 -15.09
CA LEU A 85 -4.09 4.99 -14.70
C LEU A 85 -4.67 6.27 -15.34
N SER A 86 -4.24 7.42 -14.85
CA SER A 86 -4.61 8.75 -15.36
C SER A 86 -3.47 9.73 -15.20
N GLU A 87 -3.24 10.55 -16.23
CA GLU A 87 -2.30 11.68 -16.16
C GLU A 87 -2.90 12.92 -15.48
N GLU A 88 -4.23 12.97 -15.32
CA GLU A 88 -4.96 14.12 -14.79
C GLU A 88 -5.10 14.07 -13.27
N GLU A 89 -5.23 12.87 -12.70
CA GLU A 89 -5.55 12.64 -11.27
C GLU A 89 -4.70 11.53 -10.65
N PHE A 90 -4.47 11.62 -9.34
CA PHE A 90 -3.92 10.49 -8.59
C PHE A 90 -4.97 9.39 -8.46
N ARG A 91 -4.54 8.15 -8.69
CA ARG A 91 -5.33 6.96 -8.44
C ARG A 91 -4.65 6.07 -7.42
N GLU A 92 -5.43 5.64 -6.46
CA GLU A 92 -4.99 4.89 -5.29
C GLU A 92 -4.97 3.38 -5.59
N PHE A 93 -3.94 2.70 -5.11
CA PHE A 93 -3.72 1.27 -5.25
C PHE A 93 -3.08 0.68 -3.99
N TRP A 94 -3.30 -0.60 -3.78
CA TRP A 94 -2.64 -1.36 -2.72
C TRP A 94 -2.06 -2.67 -3.26
N ILE A 95 -0.93 -3.08 -2.69
CA ILE A 95 -0.29 -4.36 -2.96
C ILE A 95 -0.02 -5.06 -1.63
N ALA A 96 -0.69 -6.18 -1.38
CA ALA A 96 -0.43 -7.04 -0.23
C ALA A 96 0.40 -8.25 -0.66
N PHE A 97 1.45 -8.58 0.10
CA PHE A 97 2.39 -9.67 -0.18
C PHE A 97 2.56 -10.59 1.04
N ASP A 98 1.43 -11.05 1.58
CA ASP A 98 1.35 -11.94 2.73
C ASP A 98 0.94 -13.37 2.31
N ASN A 99 1.18 -14.35 3.19
CA ASN A 99 0.80 -15.75 2.99
C ASN A 99 1.34 -16.39 1.70
N ASP A 100 2.56 -16.03 1.29
CA ASP A 100 3.21 -16.49 0.05
C ASP A 100 2.41 -16.15 -1.23
N GLU A 101 1.51 -15.18 -1.15
CA GLU A 101 0.74 -14.65 -2.28
C GLU A 101 0.97 -13.15 -2.43
N VAL A 102 0.71 -12.65 -3.64
CA VAL A 102 0.62 -11.23 -3.91
C VAL A 102 -0.77 -10.91 -4.45
N ARG A 103 -1.36 -9.84 -3.91
CA ARG A 103 -2.68 -9.32 -4.25
C ARG A 103 -2.55 -7.84 -4.56
N VAL A 104 -3.13 -7.40 -5.66
CA VAL A 104 -3.12 -5.99 -6.12
C VAL A 104 -4.56 -5.52 -6.28
N GLY A 105 -4.90 -4.39 -5.67
CA GLY A 105 -6.24 -3.82 -5.70
C GLY A 105 -6.25 -2.30 -5.87
N LYS A 106 -7.45 -1.76 -6.09
CA LYS A 106 -7.71 -0.32 -6.20
C LYS A 106 -8.06 0.27 -4.84
N GLY A 107 -7.79 1.56 -4.65
CA GLY A 107 -8.21 2.31 -3.49
C GLY A 107 -9.74 2.28 -3.31
N GLY A 108 -10.20 2.09 -2.08
CA GLY A 108 -11.60 1.94 -1.72
C GLY A 108 -12.21 0.56 -2.02
N GLU A 109 -11.49 -0.33 -2.71
CA GLU A 109 -11.94 -1.67 -3.07
C GLU A 109 -11.18 -2.73 -2.26
N TRP A 110 -11.91 -3.67 -1.64
CA TRP A 110 -11.31 -4.77 -0.88
C TRP A 110 -10.85 -5.92 -1.79
N GLU A 111 -11.59 -6.17 -2.87
CA GLU A 111 -11.32 -7.23 -3.83
C GLU A 111 -10.12 -6.88 -4.72
N PRO A 112 -9.09 -7.74 -4.80
CA PRO A 112 -7.97 -7.52 -5.70
C PRO A 112 -8.40 -7.74 -7.17
N PHE A 113 -7.82 -6.95 -8.09
CA PHE A 113 -7.94 -7.18 -9.53
C PHE A 113 -6.81 -8.06 -10.10
N MET A 114 -5.72 -8.28 -9.35
CA MET A 114 -4.72 -9.31 -9.64
C MET A 114 -4.35 -10.09 -8.38
N GLN A 115 -4.19 -11.40 -8.50
CA GLN A 115 -3.72 -12.28 -7.44
C GLN A 115 -2.92 -13.45 -8.02
N CYS A 116 -1.79 -13.78 -7.40
CA CYS A 116 -1.02 -14.99 -7.72
C CYS A 116 -0.15 -15.44 -6.54
N THR A 117 0.23 -16.72 -6.52
CA THR A 117 1.22 -17.28 -5.58
C THR A 117 2.63 -16.87 -5.98
N ILE A 118 3.50 -16.60 -5.01
CA ILE A 118 4.92 -16.34 -5.22
C ILE A 118 5.64 -17.70 -5.30
N PRO A 119 6.19 -18.11 -6.46
CA PRO A 119 6.71 -19.48 -6.65
C PRO A 119 7.84 -19.87 -5.70
N GLU A 120 8.68 -18.89 -5.34
CA GLU A 120 9.79 -19.05 -4.40
C GLU A 120 9.81 -17.84 -3.48
N PRO A 121 9.09 -17.90 -2.33
CA PRO A 121 9.02 -16.80 -1.39
C PRO A 121 10.41 -16.39 -0.91
N PHE A 122 10.66 -15.07 -0.88
CA PHE A 122 11.93 -14.48 -0.47
C PHE A 122 11.69 -13.31 0.49
N PRO A 123 12.69 -12.90 1.29
CA PRO A 123 12.53 -11.76 2.18
C PRO A 123 12.31 -10.46 1.40
N ILE A 124 11.08 -9.94 1.41
CA ILE A 124 10.78 -8.61 0.88
C ILE A 124 11.06 -7.60 2.01
N THR A 125 12.01 -6.71 1.77
CA THR A 125 12.43 -5.66 2.72
C THR A 125 12.39 -4.26 2.09
N HIS A 126 12.32 -4.18 0.77
CA HIS A 126 12.27 -2.93 0.03
C HIS A 126 11.25 -3.02 -1.10
N TYR A 127 10.74 -1.85 -1.50
CA TYR A 127 10.06 -1.67 -2.77
C TYR A 127 10.80 -0.65 -3.63
N GLY A 128 10.79 -0.86 -4.94
CA GLY A 128 11.17 0.13 -5.94
C GLY A 128 9.93 0.67 -6.63
N TYR A 129 9.92 1.95 -7.00
CA TYR A 129 8.90 2.52 -7.87
C TYR A 129 9.55 3.19 -9.08
N SER A 130 8.92 3.07 -10.25
CA SER A 130 9.34 3.70 -11.50
C SER A 130 8.14 3.83 -12.44
N THR A 131 8.30 4.61 -13.50
CA THR A 131 7.47 4.50 -14.69
C THR A 131 8.22 3.77 -15.79
N GLY A 132 7.49 3.14 -16.71
CA GLY A 132 8.04 2.51 -17.91
C GLY A 132 8.59 3.53 -18.90
N TRP A 133 9.22 3.03 -19.97
CA TRP A 133 9.79 3.87 -21.02
C TRP A 133 8.74 4.80 -21.64
N GLY A 134 9.05 6.09 -21.70
CA GLY A 134 8.17 7.11 -22.28
C GLY A 134 7.00 7.53 -21.38
N ALA A 135 6.92 7.03 -20.15
CA ALA A 135 5.96 7.46 -19.15
C ALA A 135 6.63 8.29 -18.04
N ILE A 136 5.91 9.29 -17.52
CA ILE A 136 6.30 10.11 -16.37
C ILE A 136 5.20 9.95 -15.32
N GLY A 137 5.60 9.81 -14.06
CA GLY A 137 4.67 9.56 -12.97
C GLY A 137 4.94 10.41 -11.75
N TRP A 138 3.87 10.72 -11.01
CA TRP A 138 3.93 11.32 -9.68
C TRP A 138 3.37 10.32 -8.68
N TRP A 139 4.08 10.08 -7.59
CA TRP A 139 3.81 9.03 -6.63
C TRP A 139 3.66 9.60 -5.21
N GLN A 140 2.66 9.13 -4.47
CA GLN A 140 2.49 9.45 -3.05
C GLN A 140 2.23 8.17 -2.26
N PHE A 141 2.93 7.97 -1.14
CA PHE A 141 2.86 6.75 -0.34
C PHE A 141 2.08 7.01 0.95
N HIS A 142 1.10 6.16 1.28
CA HIS A 142 0.24 6.38 2.45
C HIS A 142 0.98 6.22 3.78
N GLU A 143 2.08 5.46 3.80
CA GLU A 143 2.94 5.32 4.99
C GLU A 143 3.54 6.66 5.47
N GLU A 144 3.65 7.64 4.57
CA GLU A 144 4.19 8.97 4.89
C GLU A 144 3.10 9.96 5.33
N LYS A 145 1.82 9.57 5.25
CA LYS A 145 0.70 10.42 5.62
C LYS A 145 0.64 10.60 7.13
N LYS A 146 0.56 11.85 7.57
CA LYS A 146 0.47 12.21 9.00
C LYS A 146 -0.96 12.60 9.36
N PHE A 147 -1.38 12.20 10.54
CA PHE A 147 -2.69 12.53 11.10
C PHE A 147 -2.52 13.27 12.43
N THR A 148 -3.37 14.26 12.65
CA THR A 148 -3.48 14.97 13.92
C THR A 148 -4.93 14.86 14.40
N THR A 149 -5.12 14.52 15.67
CA THR A 149 -6.42 14.40 16.31
C THR A 149 -6.56 15.45 17.40
N GLU A 150 -7.77 15.95 17.62
CA GLU A 150 -8.10 16.81 18.75
C GLU A 150 -8.40 15.96 20.01
N ASP A 151 -8.35 16.60 21.18
CA ASP A 151 -8.71 15.98 22.47
C ASP A 151 -10.25 15.91 22.62
N CYS A 152 -10.89 15.09 21.77
CA CYS A 152 -12.35 14.94 21.74
C CYS A 152 -12.83 13.53 21.41
N LEU A 153 -11.92 12.54 21.41
CA LEU A 153 -12.20 11.13 21.09
C LEU A 153 -12.98 10.96 19.77
N THR A 154 -12.46 11.57 18.71
CA THR A 154 -12.98 11.40 17.35
C THR A 154 -11.98 10.63 16.50
N TYR A 155 -12.49 9.75 15.64
CA TYR A 155 -11.67 8.91 14.78
C TYR A 155 -11.54 9.50 13.38
N ASN A 156 -10.31 9.49 12.86
CA ASN A 156 -10.07 9.63 11.43
C ASN A 156 -10.10 8.23 10.81
N PHE A 157 -10.99 8.00 9.85
CA PHE A 157 -11.11 6.71 9.19
C PHE A 157 -10.33 6.70 7.87
N ILE A 158 -9.51 5.67 7.68
CA ILE A 158 -8.81 5.39 6.43
C ILE A 158 -9.01 3.92 6.04
N PRO A 159 -9.08 3.59 4.74
CA PRO A 159 -9.03 2.21 4.30
C PRO A 159 -7.74 1.52 4.73
N VAL A 160 -7.84 0.26 5.14
CA VAL A 160 -6.71 -0.64 5.41
C VAL A 160 -6.87 -1.89 4.56
N TYR A 161 -5.76 -2.39 4.02
CA TYR A 161 -5.74 -3.54 3.12
C TYR A 161 -4.76 -4.62 3.60
N GLY A 162 -5.02 -5.87 3.20
CA GLY A 162 -4.24 -7.02 3.66
C GLY A 162 -4.53 -7.38 5.11
N ASN A 163 -3.60 -8.12 5.72
CA ASN A 163 -3.77 -8.64 7.09
C ASN A 163 -3.01 -7.85 8.16
N THR A 164 -2.13 -6.94 7.76
CA THR A 164 -1.32 -6.13 8.66
C THR A 164 -1.31 -4.67 8.20
N PHE A 165 -1.24 -3.76 9.17
CA PHE A 165 -0.91 -2.36 8.93
C PHE A 165 0.04 -1.91 10.03
N GLU A 166 0.86 -0.91 9.73
CA GLU A 166 1.85 -0.37 10.64
C GLU A 166 1.61 1.13 10.82
N PHE A 167 1.93 1.63 12.00
CA PHE A 167 1.83 3.04 12.31
C PHE A 167 2.81 3.39 13.43
N SER A 168 3.07 4.69 13.58
CA SER A 168 3.78 5.27 14.71
C SER A 168 2.92 6.37 15.29
N VAL A 169 2.94 6.53 16.62
CA VAL A 169 2.12 7.52 17.31
C VAL A 169 2.92 8.23 18.39
N ALA A 170 2.71 9.53 18.52
CA ALA A 170 3.22 10.36 19.60
C ALA A 170 2.06 11.21 20.14
N CYS A 171 1.69 10.98 21.39
CA CYS A 171 0.59 11.65 22.08
C CYS A 171 0.93 11.87 23.55
N ASN A 172 0.21 12.77 24.22
CA ASN A 172 0.37 13.06 25.65
C ASN A 172 -0.49 12.18 26.57
N ASN A 173 -1.34 11.32 25.99
CA ASN A 173 -2.21 10.37 26.69
C ASN A 173 -2.21 9.03 25.94
N ASP A 174 -3.32 8.30 25.91
CA ASP A 174 -3.50 7.07 25.15
C ASP A 174 -3.73 7.29 23.65
N ALA A 175 -3.24 6.33 22.87
CA ALA A 175 -3.54 6.22 21.45
C ALA A 175 -4.66 5.18 21.25
N HIS A 176 -5.68 5.57 20.49
CA HIS A 176 -6.81 4.72 20.16
C HIS A 176 -6.80 4.37 18.68
N LEU A 177 -7.03 3.09 18.37
CA LEU A 177 -7.33 2.63 17.02
C LEU A 177 -8.73 2.01 17.02
N ALA A 178 -9.58 2.42 16.08
CA ALA A 178 -10.85 1.78 15.81
C ALA A 178 -10.75 0.95 14.52
N LEU A 179 -11.07 -0.33 14.62
CA LEU A 179 -11.25 -1.20 13.46
C LEU A 179 -12.75 -1.36 13.20
N THR A 180 -13.19 -0.76 12.10
CA THR A 180 -14.59 -0.67 11.69
C THR A 180 -14.78 -1.26 10.28
N SER A 181 -16.03 -1.50 9.90
CA SER A 181 -16.38 -1.99 8.55
C SER A 181 -16.65 -0.87 7.54
N GLY A 182 -16.40 0.38 7.92
CA GLY A 182 -16.64 1.55 7.07
C GLY A 182 -16.02 2.82 7.67
N PRO A 183 -16.12 3.96 6.97
CA PRO A 183 -15.53 5.23 7.38
C PRO A 183 -16.32 5.95 8.50
N GLU A 184 -16.82 5.16 9.45
CA GLU A 184 -17.64 5.57 10.58
C GLU A 184 -17.57 4.51 11.70
N GLU A 185 -18.01 4.86 12.91
CA GLU A 185 -18.16 3.87 13.98
C GLU A 185 -19.21 2.82 13.60
N THR A 186 -18.77 1.56 13.46
CA THR A 186 -19.66 0.44 13.16
C THR A 186 -19.92 -0.45 14.37
N THR A 187 -20.85 -1.40 14.26
CA THR A 187 -21.01 -2.50 15.23
C THR A 187 -21.03 -3.83 14.46
N PRO A 188 -20.14 -4.80 14.79
CA PRO A 188 -19.10 -4.72 15.82
C PRO A 188 -17.98 -3.73 15.47
N MET A 189 -17.24 -3.32 16.49
CA MET A 189 -16.00 -2.55 16.37
C MET A 189 -14.97 -3.10 17.35
N TYR A 190 -13.74 -3.29 16.88
CA TYR A 190 -12.60 -3.49 17.77
C TYR A 190 -11.95 -2.16 18.07
N GLU A 191 -11.55 -1.96 19.31
CA GLU A 191 -10.84 -0.77 19.76
C GLU A 191 -9.56 -1.19 20.45
N VAL A 192 -8.44 -0.64 20.01
CA VAL A 192 -7.11 -0.90 20.58
C VAL A 192 -6.67 0.36 21.32
N PHE A 193 -6.32 0.20 22.59
CA PHE A 193 -5.79 1.24 23.46
C PHE A 193 -4.30 0.98 23.68
N LEU A 194 -3.46 1.95 23.39
CA LEU A 194 -2.03 1.90 23.65
C LEU A 194 -1.66 3.02 24.62
N GLY A 195 -0.93 2.68 25.69
CA GLY A 195 -0.53 3.66 26.70
C GLY A 195 -1.68 4.20 27.57
N GLY A 196 -2.76 3.43 27.72
CA GLY A 196 -3.87 3.77 28.63
C GLY A 196 -3.48 3.72 30.10
N TRP A 197 -4.36 4.26 30.95
CA TRP A 197 -4.18 4.33 32.41
C TRP A 197 -2.83 4.95 32.78
N GLU A 198 -2.57 6.19 32.37
CA GLU A 198 -1.29 6.88 32.61
C GLU A 198 -0.09 6.11 32.05
N ASN A 199 -0.22 5.58 30.82
CA ASN A 199 0.81 4.80 30.14
C ASN A 199 1.22 3.51 30.88
N GLN A 200 0.33 2.94 31.70
CA GLN A 200 0.60 1.71 32.45
C GLN A 200 0.06 0.46 31.75
N HIS A 201 -0.94 0.60 30.87
CA HIS A 201 -1.64 -0.54 30.29
C HIS A 201 -1.98 -0.34 28.81
N SER A 202 -2.32 -1.44 28.15
CA SER A 202 -2.86 -1.46 26.78
C SER A 202 -3.95 -2.53 26.72
N ALA A 203 -4.97 -2.30 25.91
CA ALA A 203 -6.15 -3.16 25.89
C ALA A 203 -6.71 -3.29 24.47
N ILE A 204 -7.41 -4.40 24.21
CA ILE A 204 -8.25 -4.57 23.02
C ILE A 204 -9.67 -4.84 23.51
N ARG A 205 -10.62 -4.03 23.03
CA ARG A 205 -12.04 -4.13 23.36
C ARG A 205 -12.83 -4.50 22.11
N LEU A 206 -13.81 -5.39 22.28
CA LEU A 206 -14.79 -5.68 21.25
C LEU A 206 -16.15 -5.12 21.69
N ASN A 207 -16.60 -4.07 21.01
CA ASN A 207 -17.91 -3.47 21.24
C ASN A 207 -18.94 -4.19 20.37
N LYS A 208 -19.79 -5.01 21.00
CA LYS A 208 -20.87 -5.75 20.31
C LYS A 208 -22.21 -5.01 20.30
N VAL A 209 -22.41 -4.01 21.17
CA VAL A 209 -23.63 -3.19 21.29
C VAL A 209 -23.26 -1.86 21.99
N LYS A 210 -23.79 -0.70 21.54
CA LYS A 210 -23.86 0.51 22.39
C LYS A 210 -24.88 0.23 23.50
N ILE A 211 -24.42 0.08 24.75
CA ILE A 211 -25.31 -0.01 25.94
C ILE A 211 -25.93 1.36 26.18
#